data_AF-A0A9Y4JX17-F1
#
_entry.id   AF-A0A9Y4JX17-F1
#
_cell.length_a   1.000
_cell.length_b   1.000
_cell.length_c   1.000
_cell.angle_alpha   90.00
_cell.angle_beta   90.00
_cell.angle_gamma   90.00
#
_symmetry.space_group_name_H-M   'P 1'
#
loop_
_entity.id
_entity.type
_entity.pdbx_description
1 polymer ?
#
loop_
_entity_poly.entity_id
_entity_poly.type
_entity_poly.pdbx_seq_one_letter_code
_entity_poly.pdbx_strand_id
1 'polypeptide(L)'
;MKTTRSPQMTGCSRTRFPRSPCTVCWALHLCRYFGEQSVQLAGKRVIELGAGTGVVGILAARLGAEVTLTDLPLALSQLEVNVSANMPSSGWPSSPPSVLPLSWGEDHMNFPSDWDLVLCADIIYLPETYPLLVETLTHLCKNGASVYLSSKMRKEHETPSFYEEHLPSRFNVELVHRDDKQNNNIYKASLRTDQ
;
A
#
# COMPACT_ATOMS: atom_id res chain seq x y z
N MET A 1 -27.55 55.44 24.00
CA MET A 1 -27.21 54.06 24.43
C MET A 1 -27.81 53.07 23.44
N LYS A 2 -27.06 52.00 23.13
CA LYS A 2 -27.39 50.79 22.36
C LYS A 2 -27.17 50.84 20.83
N THR A 3 -25.90 50.59 20.52
CA THR A 3 -25.36 50.03 19.27
C THR A 3 -25.91 48.62 19.00
N THR A 4 -26.31 48.37 17.76
CA THR A 4 -26.65 47.04 17.21
C THR A 4 -25.39 46.19 17.03
N ARG A 5 -25.38 44.98 17.61
CA ARG A 5 -24.39 43.92 17.34
C ARG A 5 -25.10 42.71 16.73
N SER A 6 -24.55 42.22 15.64
CA SER A 6 -24.95 40.99 14.92
C SER A 6 -24.75 39.74 15.79
N PRO A 7 -25.56 38.67 15.62
CA PRO A 7 -25.36 37.43 16.34
C PRO A 7 -24.17 36.64 15.77
N GLN A 8 -23.19 36.36 16.63
CA GLN A 8 -22.07 35.47 16.35
C GLN A 8 -22.55 34.01 16.31
N MET A 9 -22.09 33.26 15.31
CA MET A 9 -22.28 31.82 15.21
C MET A 9 -21.65 31.11 16.42
N THR A 10 -22.46 30.40 17.19
CA THR A 10 -22.02 29.54 18.29
C THR A 10 -21.87 28.10 17.82
N GLY A 11 -20.65 27.58 17.90
CA GLY A 11 -20.39 26.25 18.44
C GLY A 11 -20.51 25.04 17.50
N CYS A 12 -19.53 24.85 16.61
CA CYS A 12 -19.20 23.50 16.14
C CYS A 12 -18.41 22.79 17.24
N SER A 13 -19.06 21.89 17.98
CA SER A 13 -18.42 21.07 19.01
C SER A 13 -17.32 20.22 18.37
N ARG A 14 -16.06 20.55 18.71
CA ARG A 14 -14.88 19.77 18.38
C ARG A 14 -14.95 18.43 19.11
N THR A 15 -15.56 17.41 18.50
CA THR A 15 -15.29 16.03 18.87
C THR A 15 -13.86 15.72 18.41
N ARG A 16 -12.93 15.79 19.36
CA ARG A 16 -11.55 15.31 19.16
C ARG A 16 -11.60 13.80 19.00
N PHE A 17 -11.66 13.32 17.76
CA PHE A 17 -11.21 11.97 17.46
C PHE A 17 -9.71 11.87 17.78
N PRO A 18 -9.25 10.78 18.41
CA PRO A 18 -7.83 10.58 18.64
C PRO A 18 -7.13 10.51 17.27
N ARG A 19 -6.15 11.39 17.05
CA ARG A 19 -5.32 11.37 15.85
C ARG A 19 -4.35 10.19 15.95
N SER A 20 -4.80 9.01 15.53
CA SER A 20 -3.88 7.95 15.11
C SER A 20 -2.98 8.54 14.02
N PRO A 21 -1.64 8.33 14.04
CA PRO A 21 -0.77 8.79 12.97
C PRO A 21 -1.29 8.23 11.64
N CYS A 22 -1.69 9.10 10.72
CA CYS A 22 -2.34 8.69 9.47
C CYS A 22 -1.47 7.67 8.73
N THR A 23 -2.01 6.49 8.40
CA THR A 23 -1.36 5.47 7.54
C THR A 23 -0.74 6.06 6.27
N VAL A 24 -1.32 7.16 5.76
CA VAL A 24 -0.81 7.96 4.63
C VAL A 24 0.64 8.37 4.79
N CYS A 25 1.14 8.70 6.00
CA CYS A 25 2.53 9.13 6.14
C CYS A 25 3.54 8.00 5.91
N TRP A 26 3.14 6.75 6.14
CA TRP A 26 4.02 5.59 5.97
C TRP A 26 4.09 5.14 4.51
N ALA A 27 2.98 5.21 3.77
CA ALA A 27 2.95 4.92 2.33
C ALA A 27 3.82 5.88 1.50
N LEU A 28 3.95 7.15 1.93
CA LEU A 28 4.84 8.12 1.30
C LEU A 28 6.32 7.71 1.32
N HIS A 29 6.73 6.84 2.24
CA HIS A 29 8.10 6.37 2.29
C HIS A 29 8.47 5.51 1.07
N LEU A 30 7.59 4.58 0.70
CA LEU A 30 7.78 3.76 -0.51
C LEU A 30 7.74 4.61 -1.78
N CYS A 31 6.86 5.61 -1.83
CA CYS A 31 6.82 6.58 -2.91
C CYS A 31 8.14 7.33 -3.09
N ARG A 32 8.73 7.82 -2.00
CA ARG A 32 10.03 8.52 -2.03
C ARG A 32 11.14 7.60 -2.51
N TYR A 33 11.18 6.38 -1.98
CA TYR A 33 12.16 5.38 -2.38
C TYR A 33 12.13 5.09 -3.88
N PHE A 34 10.95 4.94 -4.49
CA PHE A 34 10.84 4.76 -5.95
C PHE A 34 11.34 5.97 -6.75
N GLY A 35 11.10 7.18 -6.26
CA GLY A 35 11.62 8.39 -6.88
C GLY A 35 13.15 8.52 -6.78
N GLU A 36 13.73 8.17 -5.63
CA GLU A 36 15.16 8.30 -5.37
C GLU A 36 15.99 7.20 -6.05
N GLN A 37 15.50 5.96 -6.06
CA GLN A 37 16.21 4.81 -6.61
C GLN A 37 15.97 4.61 -8.11
N SER A 38 15.20 5.48 -8.76
CA SER A 38 14.84 5.38 -10.18
C SER A 38 14.30 3.99 -10.56
N VAL A 39 13.44 3.42 -9.71
CA VAL A 39 12.86 2.10 -9.96
C VAL A 39 12.04 2.17 -11.24
N GLN A 40 12.41 1.36 -12.23
CA GLN A 40 11.74 1.34 -13.52
C GLN A 40 10.36 0.69 -13.39
N LEU A 41 9.31 1.51 -13.38
CA LEU A 41 7.91 1.06 -13.30
C LEU A 41 7.18 1.09 -14.65
N ALA A 42 7.70 1.85 -15.63
CA ALA A 42 7.03 1.98 -16.92
C ALA A 42 6.92 0.61 -17.63
N GLY A 43 5.72 0.27 -18.08
CA GLY A 43 5.39 -0.99 -18.75
C GLY A 43 5.28 -2.20 -17.84
N LYS A 44 5.43 -2.05 -16.51
CA LYS A 44 5.29 -3.16 -15.56
C LYS A 44 3.84 -3.37 -15.17
N ARG A 45 3.45 -4.63 -15.00
CA ARG A 45 2.19 -5.02 -14.37
C ARG A 45 2.35 -5.05 -12.86
N VAL A 46 1.58 -4.22 -12.18
CA VAL A 46 1.71 -3.98 -10.74
C VAL A 46 0.38 -4.24 -10.06
N ILE A 47 0.41 -4.99 -8.96
CA ILE A 47 -0.73 -5.13 -8.05
C ILE A 47 -0.37 -4.57 -6.67
N GLU A 48 -1.21 -3.70 -6.12
CA GLU A 48 -1.05 -3.18 -4.75
C GLU A 48 -2.04 -3.89 -3.82
N LEU A 49 -1.53 -4.45 -2.72
CA LEU A 49 -2.32 -5.09 -1.67
C LEU A 49 -2.56 -4.12 -0.51
N GLY A 50 -3.80 -4.02 -0.05
CA GLY A 50 -4.17 -3.14 1.07
C GLY A 50 -3.89 -1.67 0.75
N ALA A 51 -4.32 -1.23 -0.43
CA ALA A 51 -3.97 0.08 -0.99
C ALA A 51 -4.44 1.26 -0.12
N GLY A 52 -5.53 1.09 0.63
CA GLY A 52 -6.17 2.10 1.46
C GLY A 52 -6.58 3.34 0.67
N THR A 53 -5.68 4.31 0.63
CA THR A 53 -5.85 5.53 -0.19
C THR A 53 -5.41 5.38 -1.64
N GLY A 54 -4.59 4.36 -1.95
CA GLY A 54 -4.04 4.09 -3.28
C GLY A 54 -2.82 4.94 -3.65
N VAL A 55 -2.23 5.67 -2.69
CA VAL A 55 -1.17 6.65 -3.01
C VAL A 55 0.04 6.03 -3.71
N VAL A 56 0.43 4.80 -3.35
CA VAL A 56 1.61 4.15 -3.94
C VAL A 56 1.30 3.66 -5.35
N GLY A 57 0.20 2.94 -5.55
CA GLY A 57 -0.17 2.45 -6.87
C GLY A 57 -0.60 3.58 -7.82
N ILE A 58 -1.22 4.66 -7.33
CA ILE A 58 -1.47 5.88 -8.14
C ILE A 58 -0.14 6.47 -8.61
N LEU A 59 0.87 6.58 -7.74
CA LEU A 59 2.20 7.01 -8.15
C LEU A 59 2.78 6.07 -9.21
N ALA A 60 2.71 4.75 -9.00
CA ALA A 60 3.20 3.76 -9.95
C ALA A 60 2.53 3.92 -11.34
N ALA A 61 1.22 4.13 -11.38
CA ALA A 61 0.48 4.38 -12.61
C ALA A 61 0.92 5.68 -13.31
N ARG A 62 1.17 6.75 -12.54
CA ARG A 62 1.74 8.00 -13.08
C ARG A 62 3.16 7.83 -13.61
N LEU A 63 3.88 6.82 -13.15
CA LEU A 63 5.21 6.42 -13.64
C LEU A 63 5.13 5.39 -14.79
N GLY A 64 3.92 5.11 -15.30
CA GLY A 64 3.69 4.28 -16.49
C GLY A 64 3.53 2.79 -16.21
N ALA A 65 3.24 2.38 -14.97
CA ALA A 65 2.85 1.01 -14.69
C ALA A 65 1.39 0.75 -15.08
N GLU A 66 1.08 -0.50 -15.40
CA GLU A 66 -0.29 -1.02 -15.49
C GLU A 66 -0.71 -1.52 -14.12
N VAL A 67 -1.56 -0.75 -13.42
CA VAL A 67 -1.80 -0.92 -11.99
C VAL A 67 -3.18 -1.52 -11.71
N THR A 68 -3.20 -2.52 -10.83
CA THR A 68 -4.40 -2.99 -10.13
C THR A 68 -4.28 -2.66 -8.65
N LEU A 69 -5.17 -1.82 -8.13
CA LEU A 69 -5.26 -1.47 -6.72
C LEU A 69 -6.27 -2.39 -6.05
N THR A 70 -5.88 -3.00 -4.92
CA THR A 70 -6.75 -3.91 -4.19
C THR A 70 -6.85 -3.58 -2.71
N ASP A 71 -8.04 -3.78 -2.17
CA ASP A 71 -8.35 -3.64 -0.75
C ASP A 71 -9.66 -4.38 -0.43
N LEU A 72 -10.09 -4.32 0.83
CA LEU A 72 -11.41 -4.77 1.25
C LEU A 72 -12.52 -3.91 0.61
N PRO A 73 -13.73 -4.46 0.40
CA PRO A 73 -14.85 -3.75 -0.23
C PRO A 73 -15.16 -2.37 0.34
N LEU A 74 -14.96 -2.17 1.64
CA LEU A 74 -15.21 -0.89 2.32
C LEU A 74 -14.34 0.27 1.81
N ALA A 75 -13.14 -0.02 1.31
CA ALA A 75 -12.17 0.98 0.88
C ALA A 75 -12.28 1.35 -0.61
N LEU A 76 -12.92 0.50 -1.42
CA LEU A 76 -12.91 0.62 -2.88
C LEU A 76 -13.53 1.94 -3.38
N SER A 77 -14.66 2.36 -2.79
CA SER A 77 -15.30 3.63 -3.19
C SER A 77 -14.39 4.84 -2.98
N GLN A 78 -13.66 4.89 -1.87
CA GLN A 78 -12.70 5.96 -1.59
C GLN A 78 -11.47 5.86 -2.50
N LEU A 79 -11.04 4.64 -2.81
CA LEU A 79 -9.91 4.35 -3.69
C LEU A 79 -10.21 4.81 -5.14
N GLU A 80 -11.40 4.53 -5.66
CA GLU A 80 -11.87 5.02 -6.97
C GLU A 80 -11.94 6.54 -7.05
N VAL A 81 -12.43 7.20 -5.99
CA VAL A 81 -12.43 8.66 -5.89
C VAL A 81 -11.00 9.21 -5.95
N ASN A 82 -10.06 8.57 -5.25
CA ASN A 82 -8.67 9.00 -5.25
C ASN A 82 -7.99 8.79 -6.62
N VAL A 83 -8.25 7.67 -7.29
CA VAL A 83 -7.77 7.43 -8.67
C VAL A 83 -8.28 8.53 -9.59
N SER A 84 -9.58 8.80 -9.56
CA SER A 84 -10.21 9.83 -10.40
C SER A 84 -9.65 11.22 -10.13
N ALA A 85 -9.46 11.58 -8.85
CA ALA A 85 -8.93 12.88 -8.45
C ALA A 85 -7.45 13.09 -8.85
N ASN A 86 -6.70 12.01 -9.12
CA ASN A 86 -5.27 12.07 -9.45
C ASN A 86 -4.98 11.80 -10.94
N MET A 87 -6.01 11.72 -11.78
CA MET A 87 -5.85 11.55 -13.22
C MET A 87 -5.04 12.72 -13.81
N PRO A 88 -3.93 12.44 -14.54
CA PRO A 88 -3.20 13.50 -15.23
C PRO A 88 -4.06 14.16 -16.31
N SER A 89 -3.87 15.45 -16.57
CA SER A 89 -4.57 16.17 -17.64
C SER A 89 -4.28 15.60 -19.04
N SER A 90 -3.12 14.96 -19.21
CA SER A 90 -2.72 14.24 -20.42
C SER A 90 -3.31 12.82 -20.54
N GLY A 91 -4.08 12.37 -19.56
CA GLY A 91 -4.43 10.97 -19.38
C GLY A 91 -3.33 10.16 -18.70
N TRP A 92 -3.65 8.92 -18.34
CA TRP A 92 -2.69 7.97 -17.76
C TRP A 92 -1.62 7.60 -18.80
N PRO A 93 -0.34 7.50 -18.44
CA PRO A 93 0.71 7.11 -19.39
C PRO A 93 0.54 5.70 -19.97
N SER A 94 -0.17 4.83 -19.23
CA SER A 94 -0.56 3.48 -19.66
C SER A 94 -2.09 3.36 -19.58
N SER A 95 -2.64 2.36 -18.90
CA SER A 95 -4.07 2.30 -18.62
C SER A 95 -4.44 3.03 -17.31
N PRO A 96 -5.69 3.49 -17.15
CA PRO A 96 -6.21 3.86 -15.84
C PRO A 96 -6.04 2.71 -14.82
N PRO A 97 -5.71 3.01 -13.55
CA PRO A 97 -5.67 1.99 -12.51
C PRO A 97 -7.01 1.29 -12.35
N SER A 98 -7.00 -0.05 -12.31
CA SER A 98 -8.16 -0.85 -11.95
C SER A 98 -8.30 -0.90 -10.43
N VAL A 99 -9.53 -0.85 -9.91
CA VAL A 99 -9.82 -1.00 -8.48
C VAL A 99 -10.65 -2.25 -8.29
N LEU A 100 -10.16 -3.21 -7.51
CA LEU A 100 -10.80 -4.52 -7.33
C LEU A 100 -10.77 -4.97 -5.85
N PRO A 101 -11.82 -5.67 -5.36
CA PRO A 101 -11.79 -6.26 -4.03
C PRO A 101 -10.77 -7.40 -3.96
N LEU A 102 -9.99 -7.47 -2.88
CA LEU A 102 -9.15 -8.62 -2.57
C LEU A 102 -9.01 -8.77 -1.04
N SER A 103 -9.67 -9.79 -0.49
CA SER A 103 -9.43 -10.31 0.85
C SER A 103 -8.28 -11.32 0.82
N TRP A 104 -7.22 -11.09 1.61
CA TRP A 104 -6.04 -11.95 1.62
C TRP A 104 -6.39 -13.37 2.08
N GLY A 105 -5.82 -14.38 1.42
CA GLY A 105 -6.10 -15.78 1.71
C GLY A 105 -7.45 -16.28 1.16
N GLU A 106 -8.31 -15.40 0.64
CA GLU A 106 -9.64 -15.76 0.14
C GLU A 106 -9.78 -15.49 -1.37
N ASP A 107 -9.54 -14.26 -1.80
CA ASP A 107 -9.83 -13.82 -3.17
C ASP A 107 -8.64 -13.93 -4.13
N HIS A 108 -7.44 -14.19 -3.60
CA HIS A 108 -6.19 -14.10 -4.34
C HIS A 108 -6.15 -15.02 -5.59
N MET A 109 -6.83 -16.17 -5.55
CA MET A 109 -6.94 -17.10 -6.68
C MET A 109 -7.73 -16.55 -7.87
N ASN A 110 -8.54 -15.50 -7.68
CA ASN A 110 -9.27 -14.83 -8.77
C ASN A 110 -8.37 -13.89 -9.59
N PHE A 111 -7.18 -13.59 -9.10
CA PHE A 111 -6.21 -12.73 -9.76
C PHE A 111 -5.19 -13.59 -10.52
N PRO A 112 -4.68 -13.10 -11.66
CA PRO A 112 -3.63 -13.81 -12.37
C PRO A 112 -2.32 -13.77 -11.56
N SER A 113 -1.33 -14.55 -11.99
CA SER A 113 -0.02 -14.68 -11.29
C SER A 113 1.16 -14.16 -12.13
N ASP A 114 0.86 -13.43 -13.21
CA ASP A 114 1.82 -12.87 -14.17
C ASP A 114 2.07 -11.38 -13.89
N TRP A 115 2.31 -11.06 -12.61
CA TRP A 115 2.69 -9.73 -12.16
C TRP A 115 4.20 -9.55 -12.25
N ASP A 116 4.65 -8.33 -12.54
CA ASP A 116 6.06 -7.96 -12.41
C ASP A 116 6.38 -7.56 -10.96
N LEU A 117 5.45 -6.84 -10.33
CA LEU A 117 5.61 -6.30 -8.98
C LEU A 117 4.34 -6.40 -8.14
N VAL A 118 4.54 -6.71 -6.86
CA VAL A 118 3.52 -6.59 -5.82
C VAL A 118 3.94 -5.51 -4.85
N LEU A 119 3.04 -4.56 -4.55
CA LEU A 119 3.30 -3.44 -3.64
C LEU A 119 2.50 -3.58 -2.35
N CYS A 120 3.17 -3.36 -1.23
CA CYS A 120 2.59 -3.44 0.11
C CYS A 120 3.07 -2.24 0.95
N ALA A 121 2.16 -1.39 1.41
CA ALA A 121 2.52 -0.18 2.15
C ALA A 121 1.78 -0.06 3.49
N ASP A 122 2.51 -0.26 4.59
CA ASP A 122 2.02 -0.23 5.98
C ASP A 122 0.84 -1.20 6.24
N ILE A 123 0.90 -2.39 5.63
CA ILE A 123 -0.12 -3.42 5.76
C ILE A 123 0.20 -4.48 6.85
N ILE A 124 1.38 -4.40 7.46
CA ILE A 124 1.89 -5.36 8.46
C ILE A 124 1.58 -4.86 9.87
N TYR A 125 0.32 -5.06 10.31
CA TYR A 125 -0.15 -4.60 11.62
C TYR A 125 -1.15 -5.53 12.33
N LEU A 126 -1.65 -6.58 11.67
CA LEU A 126 -2.54 -7.60 12.28
C LEU A 126 -1.89 -8.98 12.17
N PRO A 127 -1.28 -9.51 13.24
CA PRO A 127 -0.57 -10.79 13.22
C PRO A 127 -1.39 -11.96 12.69
N GLU A 128 -2.71 -11.97 12.95
CA GLU A 128 -3.63 -13.03 12.51
C GLU A 128 -3.73 -13.12 10.98
N THR A 129 -3.41 -12.04 10.27
CA THR A 129 -3.46 -11.96 8.80
C THR A 129 -2.16 -12.38 8.13
N TYR A 130 -1.06 -12.56 8.87
CA TYR A 130 0.26 -12.84 8.29
C TYR A 130 0.30 -14.12 7.45
N PRO A 131 -0.26 -15.27 7.90
CA PRO A 131 -0.30 -16.47 7.06
C PRO A 131 -1.09 -16.24 5.76
N LEU A 132 -2.23 -15.55 5.83
CA LEU A 132 -3.10 -15.25 4.69
C LEU A 132 -2.41 -14.33 3.68
N LEU A 133 -1.64 -13.35 4.16
CA LEU A 133 -0.84 -12.47 3.32
C LEU A 133 0.30 -13.23 2.63
N VAL A 134 1.00 -14.12 3.34
CA VAL A 134 2.08 -14.94 2.75
C VAL A 134 1.52 -15.87 1.67
N GLU A 135 0.35 -16.47 1.89
CA GLU A 135 -0.35 -17.28 0.88
C GLU A 135 -0.72 -16.45 -0.36
N THR A 136 -1.31 -15.27 -0.15
CA THR A 136 -1.66 -14.32 -1.22
C THR A 136 -0.43 -13.94 -2.05
N LEU A 137 0.66 -13.53 -1.39
CA LEU A 137 1.91 -13.17 -2.06
C LEU A 137 2.48 -14.37 -2.83
N THR A 138 2.38 -15.58 -2.28
CA THR A 138 2.90 -16.80 -2.92
C THR A 138 2.21 -17.05 -4.27
N HIS A 139 0.89 -16.92 -4.32
CA HIS A 139 0.13 -17.03 -5.57
C HIS A 139 0.50 -15.93 -6.56
N LEU A 140 0.47 -14.66 -6.12
CA LEU A 140 0.72 -13.51 -7.00
C LEU A 140 2.15 -13.51 -7.56
N CYS A 141 3.12 -14.06 -6.82
CA CYS A 141 4.53 -14.11 -7.22
C CYS A 141 4.94 -15.41 -7.91
N LYS A 142 4.00 -16.32 -8.21
CA LYS A 142 4.30 -17.64 -8.75
C LYS A 142 5.17 -17.63 -10.02
N ASN A 143 5.04 -16.59 -10.86
CA ASN A 143 5.81 -16.45 -12.09
C ASN A 143 6.98 -15.45 -11.97
N GLY A 144 7.49 -15.22 -10.75
CA GLY A 144 8.73 -14.46 -10.54
C GLY A 144 8.54 -12.97 -10.23
N ALA A 145 7.34 -12.54 -9.81
CA ALA A 145 7.12 -11.16 -9.37
C ALA A 145 8.04 -10.82 -8.17
N SER A 146 8.51 -9.57 -8.11
CA SER A 146 9.17 -9.05 -6.90
C SER A 146 8.17 -8.31 -6.02
N VAL A 147 8.29 -8.46 -4.71
CA VAL A 147 7.46 -7.73 -3.73
C VAL A 147 8.25 -6.58 -3.13
N TYR A 148 7.65 -5.40 -3.05
CA TYR A 148 8.16 -4.30 -2.22
C TYR A 148 7.22 -4.06 -1.05
N LEU A 149 7.75 -4.18 0.17
CA LEU A 149 7.01 -3.95 1.39
C LEU A 149 7.62 -2.80 2.17
N SER A 150 6.83 -1.76 2.44
CA SER A 150 7.21 -0.72 3.41
C SER A 150 6.43 -0.91 4.69
N SER A 151 7.10 -0.85 5.84
CA SER A 151 6.45 -0.99 7.15
C SER A 151 7.19 -0.26 8.23
N LYS A 152 6.43 0.46 9.05
CA LYS A 152 6.94 0.94 10.33
C LYS A 152 7.11 -0.24 11.28
N MET A 153 8.30 -0.40 11.83
CA MET A 153 8.64 -1.50 12.72
C MET A 153 7.99 -1.27 14.10
N ARG A 154 6.96 -2.04 14.42
CA ARG A 154 6.20 -1.96 15.66
C ARG A 154 6.23 -3.32 16.38
N LYS A 155 6.67 -3.34 17.63
CA LYS A 155 6.77 -4.60 18.40
C LYS A 155 5.40 -5.10 18.82
N GLU A 156 4.50 -4.17 19.14
CA GLU A 156 3.11 -4.41 19.51
C GLU A 156 2.27 -5.05 18.40
N HIS A 157 2.74 -5.00 17.16
CA HIS A 157 2.11 -5.66 16.03
C HIS A 157 2.95 -6.83 15.52
N GLU A 158 4.01 -7.21 16.23
CA GLU A 158 4.90 -8.29 15.81
C GLU A 158 5.45 -8.07 14.38
N THR A 159 5.61 -6.82 13.95
CA THR A 159 6.16 -6.50 12.63
C THR A 159 7.52 -7.18 12.39
N PRO A 160 8.45 -7.26 13.37
CA PRO A 160 9.68 -8.01 13.19
C PRO A 160 9.47 -9.49 12.85
N SER A 161 8.55 -10.20 13.51
CA SER A 161 8.33 -11.64 13.26
C SER A 161 7.79 -11.88 11.85
N PHE A 162 7.01 -10.96 11.29
CA PHE A 162 6.60 -11.05 9.89
C PHE A 162 7.80 -11.12 8.94
N TYR A 163 8.79 -10.25 9.13
CA TYR A 163 9.96 -10.16 8.25
C TYR A 163 11.07 -11.17 8.57
N GLU A 164 11.12 -11.69 9.80
CA GLU A 164 12.14 -12.63 10.27
C GLU A 164 11.70 -14.10 10.16
N GLU A 165 10.38 -14.36 10.23
CA GLU A 165 9.84 -15.73 10.32
C GLU A 165 8.79 -16.03 9.24
N HIS A 166 7.70 -15.24 9.17
CA HIS A 166 6.58 -15.54 8.27
C HIS A 166 6.94 -15.40 6.80
N LEU A 167 7.42 -14.23 6.38
CA LEU A 167 7.77 -13.98 4.98
C LEU A 167 8.95 -14.85 4.52
N PRO A 168 10.03 -15.02 5.32
CA PRO A 168 11.11 -15.95 5.00
C PRO A 168 10.73 -17.44 4.94
N SER A 169 9.52 -17.84 5.34
CA SER A 169 9.07 -19.23 5.17
C SER A 169 8.92 -19.62 3.69
N ARG A 170 8.63 -18.64 2.82
CA ARG A 170 8.41 -18.84 1.36
C ARG A 170 9.27 -17.93 0.49
N PHE A 171 9.77 -16.81 1.01
CA PHE A 171 10.46 -15.80 0.22
C PHE A 171 11.93 -15.62 0.62
N ASN A 172 12.75 -15.21 -0.34
CA ASN A 172 14.01 -14.54 -0.07
C ASN A 172 13.70 -13.08 0.23
N VAL A 173 14.16 -12.59 1.39
CA VAL A 173 13.81 -11.26 1.92
C VAL A 173 15.08 -10.43 2.09
N GLU A 174 15.10 -9.24 1.50
CA GLU A 174 16.21 -8.30 1.54
C GLU A 174 15.73 -6.96 2.11
N LEU A 175 16.41 -6.42 3.12
CA LEU A 175 16.19 -5.05 3.58
C LEU A 175 16.91 -4.09 2.63
N VAL A 176 16.16 -3.37 1.81
CA VAL A 176 16.72 -2.48 0.78
C VAL A 176 16.79 -1.02 1.21
N HIS A 177 16.07 -0.63 2.25
CA HIS A 177 16.15 0.70 2.84
C HIS A 177 15.71 0.71 4.30
N ARG A 178 16.37 1.53 5.12
CA ARG A 178 16.04 1.77 6.53
C ARG A 178 16.04 3.25 6.82
N ASP A 179 14.92 3.77 7.33
CA ASP A 179 14.81 5.10 7.92
C ASP A 179 14.79 4.98 9.44
N ASP A 180 15.95 5.19 10.07
CA ASP A 180 16.10 5.14 11.54
C ASP A 180 15.31 6.24 12.26
N LYS A 181 15.07 7.39 11.61
CA LYS A 181 14.35 8.51 12.23
C LYS A 181 12.87 8.20 12.35
N GLN A 182 12.31 7.53 11.35
CA GLN A 182 10.90 7.16 11.31
C GLN A 182 10.64 5.73 11.78
N ASN A 183 11.69 4.95 11.98
CA ASN A 183 11.66 3.50 12.24
C ASN A 183 10.84 2.76 11.18
N ASN A 184 11.05 3.12 9.92
CA ASN A 184 10.35 2.57 8.77
C ASN A 184 11.34 1.90 7.84
N ASN A 185 11.04 0.67 7.45
CA ASN A 185 11.90 -0.14 6.60
C ASN A 185 11.21 -0.40 5.27
N ILE A 186 12.02 -0.63 4.23
CA ILE A 186 11.56 -1.15 2.95
C ILE A 186 12.29 -2.45 2.68
N TYR A 187 11.51 -3.50 2.48
CA TYR A 187 11.98 -4.83 2.14
C TYR A 187 11.63 -5.14 0.69
N LYS A 188 12.54 -5.82 0.00
CA LYS A 188 12.30 -6.47 -1.28
C LYS A 188 12.24 -7.97 -1.05
N ALA A 189 11.26 -8.64 -1.62
CA ALA A 189 11.13 -10.08 -1.52
C ALA A 189 10.93 -10.73 -2.89
N SER A 190 11.40 -11.97 -3.03
CA SER A 190 11.19 -12.82 -4.21
C SER A 190 10.84 -14.24 -3.77
N LEU A 191 9.89 -14.87 -4.45
CA LEU A 191 9.46 -16.22 -4.11
C LEU A 191 10.63 -17.20 -4.29
N ARG A 192 10.84 -18.10 -3.34
CA ARG A 192 11.86 -19.15 -3.45
C ARG A 192 11.45 -20.15 -4.53
N THR A 193 12.41 -20.52 -5.38
CA THR A 193 12.23 -21.51 -6.45
C THR A 193 12.32 -22.96 -5.96
N ASP A 194 12.60 -23.17 -4.67
CA ASP A 194 13.13 -24.43 -4.15
C ASP A 194 12.11 -25.20 -3.29
N GLN A 195 10.80 -25.08 -3.60
CA GLN A 195 9.73 -25.83 -2.93
C GLN A 195 8.83 -26.58 -3.92
#